data_AF-A0A1M5IHR5-F1
#
_entry.id   AF-A0A1M5IHR5-F1
#
_cell.length_a   1.000
_cell.length_b   1.000
_cell.length_c   1.000
_cell.angle_alpha   90.00
_cell.angle_beta   90.00
_cell.angle_gamma   90.00
#
_symmetry.space_group_name_H-M   'P 1'
#
loop_
_entity.id
_entity.type
_entity.pdbx_description
1 polymer ?
#
loop_
_entity_poly.entity_id
_entity_poly.type
_entity_poly.pdbx_seq_one_letter_code
_entity_poly.pdbx_strand_id
1 'polypeptide(L)'
;MEIESVKNRILEIHEVWDLIGDCVDCFKYGEIHESYVVEIISDYCVGKGYEVDGFPMQKRELSTVNSSYEEEYFCHNRYIKYLDVLATQYEDVFDLMYFYSSTFWPEQFYDEELYRERLLDYISCDVYEIAF
;
A
#
# COMPACT_ATOMS: atom_id res chain seq x y z
N MET A 1 -4.72 -15.52 1.64
CA MET A 1 -4.44 -14.92 2.96
C MET A 1 -5.72 -14.27 3.44
N GLU A 2 -6.11 -14.48 4.70
CA GLU A 2 -7.33 -13.86 5.25
C GLU A 2 -7.03 -12.46 5.79
N ILE A 3 -8.04 -11.58 5.81
CA ILE A 3 -7.89 -10.17 6.19
C ILE A 3 -7.32 -10.01 7.62
N GLU A 4 -7.80 -10.81 8.57
CA GLU A 4 -7.30 -10.83 9.95
C GLU A 4 -5.82 -11.22 10.04
N SER A 5 -5.37 -12.11 9.15
CA SER A 5 -3.96 -12.47 9.09
C SER A 5 -3.10 -11.32 8.59
N VAL A 6 -3.63 -10.46 7.71
CA VAL A 6 -2.95 -9.25 7.25
C VAL A 6 -2.86 -8.24 8.39
N LYS A 7 -3.99 -7.96 9.05
CA LYS A 7 -4.05 -7.02 10.18
C LYS A 7 -3.09 -7.42 11.31
N ASN A 8 -3.03 -8.70 11.66
CA ASN A 8 -2.06 -9.18 12.65
C ASN A 8 -0.61 -8.93 12.24
N ARG A 9 -0.26 -9.15 10.97
CA ARG A 9 1.11 -8.84 10.48
C ARG A 9 1.41 -7.34 10.48
N ILE A 10 0.41 -6.50 10.18
CA ILE A 10 0.54 -5.04 10.29
C ILE A 10 0.89 -4.65 11.73
N LEU A 11 0.21 -5.24 12.72
CA LEU A 11 0.50 -5.00 14.14
C LEU A 11 1.90 -5.47 14.54
N GLU A 12 2.33 -6.66 14.10
CA GLU A 12 3.69 -7.16 14.34
C GLU A 12 4.78 -6.22 13.79
N ILE A 13 4.53 -5.62 12.62
CA ILE A 13 5.44 -4.63 12.02
C ILE A 13 5.40 -3.31 12.80
N HIS A 14 4.21 -2.87 13.19
CA HIS A 14 4.03 -1.65 13.97
C HIS A 14 4.77 -1.70 15.30
N GLU A 15 4.78 -2.84 16.00
CA GLU A 15 5.54 -3.02 17.24
C GLU A 15 7.04 -2.72 17.08
N VAL A 16 7.62 -3.02 15.91
CA VAL A 16 9.01 -2.69 15.61
C VAL A 16 9.14 -1.23 15.19
N TRP A 17 8.21 -0.74 14.37
CA TRP A 17 8.19 0.64 13.88
C TRP A 17 8.06 1.67 15.01
N ASP A 18 7.20 1.44 16.00
CA ASP A 18 6.96 2.35 17.15
C ASP A 18 8.19 2.48 18.07
N LEU A 19 9.11 1.52 18.03
CA LEU A 19 10.36 1.56 18.79
C LEU A 19 11.48 2.34 18.08
N ILE A 20 11.28 2.72 16.82
CA ILE A 20 12.22 3.47 16.01
C ILE A 20 12.07 4.95 16.39
N GLY A 21 12.93 5.43 17.29
CA GLY A 21 12.86 6.81 17.81
C GLY A 21 13.10 7.92 16.76
N ASP A 22 13.16 9.18 17.18
CA ASP A 22 13.15 10.33 16.26
C ASP A 22 14.53 10.75 15.70
N CYS A 23 15.32 9.81 15.18
CA CYS A 23 16.64 10.11 14.59
C CYS A 23 16.63 10.10 13.05
N VAL A 24 17.63 10.73 12.40
CA VAL A 24 17.69 10.80 10.92
C VAL A 24 17.73 9.41 10.28
N ASP A 25 18.48 8.47 10.84
CA ASP A 25 18.52 7.10 10.34
C ASP A 25 17.22 6.34 10.64
N CYS A 26 16.54 6.72 11.72
CA CYS A 26 15.30 6.13 12.16
C CYS A 26 14.16 6.35 11.14
N PHE A 27 14.12 7.50 10.45
CA PHE A 27 13.17 7.72 9.34
C PHE A 27 13.32 6.69 8.22
N LYS A 28 14.56 6.36 7.82
CA LYS A 28 14.80 5.35 6.78
C LYS A 28 14.35 3.96 7.23
N TYR A 29 14.54 3.64 8.51
CA TYR A 29 14.07 2.38 9.05
C TYR A 29 12.53 2.32 9.13
N GLY A 30 11.88 3.44 9.47
CA GLY A 30 10.41 3.57 9.42
C GLY A 30 9.84 3.29 8.02
N GLU A 31 10.38 3.94 6.99
CA GLU A 31 9.96 3.76 5.59
C GLU A 31 10.11 2.30 5.10
N ILE A 32 11.11 1.56 5.59
CA ILE A 32 11.30 0.14 5.27
C ILE A 32 10.15 -0.70 5.83
N HIS A 33 9.73 -0.45 7.07
CA HIS A 33 8.62 -1.18 7.69
C HIS A 33 7.28 -0.88 7.01
N GLU A 34 7.04 0.38 6.66
CA GLU A 34 5.87 0.80 5.88
C GLU A 34 5.87 0.15 4.49
N SER A 35 7.03 0.01 3.85
CA SER A 35 7.17 -0.73 2.59
C SER A 35 6.79 -2.21 2.72
N TYR A 36 7.12 -2.86 3.84
CA TYR A 36 6.67 -4.23 4.10
C TYR A 36 5.15 -4.32 4.30
N VAL A 37 4.51 -3.33 4.90
CA VAL A 37 3.04 -3.30 5.00
C VAL A 37 2.41 -3.20 3.62
N VAL A 38 2.91 -2.29 2.77
CA VAL A 38 2.45 -2.16 1.37
C VAL A 38 2.59 -3.47 0.61
N GLU A 39 3.70 -4.19 0.77
CA GLU A 39 3.92 -5.50 0.16
C GLU A 39 2.86 -6.53 0.62
N ILE A 40 2.60 -6.63 1.92
CA ILE A 40 1.65 -7.61 2.47
C ILE A 40 0.22 -7.33 1.99
N ILE A 41 -0.21 -6.07 1.98
CA ILE A 41 -1.54 -5.69 1.47
C ILE A 41 -1.61 -5.94 -0.05
N SER A 42 -0.53 -5.65 -0.79
CA SER A 42 -0.46 -5.94 -2.22
C SER A 42 -0.59 -7.43 -2.50
N ASP A 43 0.12 -8.28 -1.76
CA ASP A 43 0.04 -9.75 -1.87
C ASP A 43 -1.35 -10.27 -1.53
N TYR A 44 -2.04 -9.67 -0.55
CA TYR A 44 -3.44 -9.97 -0.27
C TYR A 44 -4.31 -9.72 -1.51
N CYS A 45 -4.21 -8.53 -2.09
CA CYS A 45 -4.99 -8.11 -3.25
C CYS A 45 -4.70 -8.99 -4.49
N VAL A 46 -3.42 -9.31 -4.73
CA VAL A 46 -3.00 -10.23 -5.80
C VAL A 46 -3.58 -11.63 -5.56
N GLY A 47 -3.55 -12.12 -4.33
CA GLY A 47 -4.15 -13.41 -3.96
C GLY A 47 -5.67 -13.45 -4.15
N LYS A 48 -6.34 -12.30 -4.15
CA LYS A 48 -7.77 -12.15 -4.48
C LYS A 48 -8.03 -11.97 -5.97
N GLY A 49 -6.98 -11.79 -6.78
CA GLY A 49 -7.10 -11.52 -8.20
C GLY A 49 -7.54 -10.08 -8.52
N TYR A 50 -7.31 -9.14 -7.60
CA TYR A 50 -7.59 -7.72 -7.85
C TYR A 50 -6.50 -7.12 -8.73
N GLU A 51 -6.91 -6.31 -9.70
CA GLU A 51 -6.01 -5.62 -10.63
C GLU A 51 -6.56 -4.23 -10.99
N VAL A 52 -5.64 -3.35 -11.38
CA VAL A 52 -5.97 -2.03 -11.93
C VAL A 52 -5.22 -1.88 -13.25
N ASP A 53 -5.94 -1.72 -14.36
CA ASP A 53 -5.36 -1.62 -15.71
C ASP A 53 -4.31 -2.70 -16.03
N GLY A 54 -4.56 -3.93 -15.54
CA GLY A 54 -3.69 -5.10 -15.67
C GLY A 54 -2.50 -5.15 -14.71
N PHE A 55 -2.29 -4.15 -13.85
CA PHE A 55 -1.29 -4.18 -12.79
C PHE A 55 -1.81 -4.94 -11.55
N PRO A 56 -0.97 -5.76 -10.88
CA PRO A 56 0.39 -6.14 -11.27
C PRO A 56 0.44 -7.38 -12.18
N MET A 57 -0.63 -8.19 -12.24
CA MET A 57 -0.59 -9.55 -12.80
C MET A 57 -0.27 -9.58 -14.31
N GLN A 58 -1.08 -8.94 -15.15
CA GLN A 58 -0.87 -8.92 -16.60
C GLN A 58 0.46 -8.26 -16.96
N LYS A 59 0.87 -7.24 -16.20
CA LYS A 59 2.14 -6.53 -16.41
C LYS A 59 3.35 -7.39 -16.06
N ARG A 60 3.25 -8.27 -15.04
CA ARG A 60 4.28 -9.27 -14.72
C ARG A 60 4.40 -10.32 -15.81
N GLU A 61 3.28 -10.77 -16.39
CA GLU A 61 3.34 -11.68 -17.54
C GLU A 61 4.07 -11.03 -18.72
N LEU A 62 3.79 -9.76 -18.99
CA LEU A 62 4.48 -8.98 -20.04
C LEU A 62 5.98 -8.77 -19.76
N SER A 63 6.40 -8.65 -18.49
CA SER A 63 7.82 -8.46 -18.14
C SER A 63 8.66 -9.70 -18.45
N THR A 64 8.07 -10.90 -18.38
CA THR A 64 8.77 -12.15 -18.74
C THR A 64 9.23 -12.20 -20.21
N VAL A 65 8.60 -11.40 -21.07
CA VAL A 65 8.91 -11.31 -22.51
C VAL A 65 9.76 -10.08 -22.85
N ASN A 66 9.92 -9.14 -21.92
CA ASN A 66 10.71 -7.92 -22.08
C ASN A 66 11.43 -7.56 -20.78
N SER A 67 12.67 -8.02 -20.63
CA SER A 67 13.47 -7.89 -19.40
C SER A 67 13.88 -6.45 -19.04
N SER A 68 13.58 -5.45 -19.88
CA SER A 68 13.80 -4.03 -19.55
C SER A 68 12.70 -3.42 -18.67
N TYR A 69 11.69 -4.21 -18.31
CA TYR A 69 10.44 -3.74 -17.69
C TYR A 69 10.36 -3.94 -16.17
N GLU A 70 11.36 -4.52 -15.49
CA GLU A 70 11.13 -5.06 -14.13
C GLU A 70 11.34 -4.05 -12.98
N GLU A 71 12.51 -3.43 -12.84
CA GLU A 71 12.79 -2.63 -11.62
C GLU A 71 12.16 -1.24 -11.62
N GLU A 72 12.19 -0.51 -12.74
CA GLU A 72 11.59 0.84 -12.81
C GLU A 72 10.06 0.80 -12.81
N TYR A 73 9.47 -0.33 -13.20
CA TYR A 73 8.03 -0.46 -13.32
C TYR A 73 7.37 -1.00 -12.04
N PHE A 74 7.96 -1.96 -11.33
CA PHE A 74 7.39 -2.48 -10.08
C PHE A 74 7.90 -1.70 -8.85
N CYS A 75 7.76 -0.38 -8.89
CA CYS A 75 8.21 0.51 -7.83
C CYS A 75 7.16 0.70 -6.71
N HIS A 76 7.64 1.10 -5.53
CA HIS A 76 6.82 1.32 -4.33
C HIS A 76 5.61 2.24 -4.59
N ASN A 77 5.83 3.41 -5.22
CA ASN A 77 4.75 4.37 -5.51
C ASN A 77 3.65 3.78 -6.41
N ARG A 78 3.99 2.89 -7.34
CA ARG A 78 2.99 2.24 -8.20
C ARG A 78 2.16 1.23 -7.41
N TYR A 79 2.75 0.55 -6.42
CA TYR A 79 1.98 -0.28 -5.48
C TYR A 79 1.11 0.54 -4.54
N ILE A 80 1.56 1.69 -4.04
CA ILE A 80 0.68 2.58 -3.26
C ILE A 80 -0.49 3.05 -4.14
N LYS A 81 -0.22 3.57 -5.35
CA LYS A 81 -1.29 3.98 -6.29
C LYS A 81 -2.27 2.84 -6.57
N TYR A 82 -1.75 1.63 -6.76
CA TYR A 82 -2.56 0.43 -6.95
C TYR A 82 -3.49 0.16 -5.76
N LEU A 83 -2.96 0.19 -4.53
CA LEU A 83 -3.74 -0.02 -3.32
C LEU A 83 -4.77 1.09 -3.08
N ASP A 84 -4.40 2.34 -3.32
CA ASP A 84 -5.31 3.49 -3.20
C ASP A 84 -6.51 3.34 -4.16
N VAL A 85 -6.24 3.02 -5.43
CA VAL A 85 -7.31 2.80 -6.41
C VAL A 85 -8.19 1.63 -6.00
N LEU A 86 -7.60 0.51 -5.56
CA LEU A 86 -8.38 -0.64 -5.08
C LEU A 86 -9.21 -0.31 -3.83
N ALA A 87 -8.70 0.49 -2.90
CA ALA A 87 -9.42 0.91 -1.71
C ALA A 87 -10.68 1.75 -2.04
N THR A 88 -10.75 2.38 -3.22
CA THR A 88 -12.01 3.02 -3.67
C THR A 88 -13.04 2.05 -4.25
N GLN A 89 -12.64 0.82 -4.54
CA GLN A 89 -13.45 -0.18 -5.26
C GLN A 89 -13.84 -1.37 -4.37
N TYR A 90 -13.01 -1.69 -3.37
CA TYR A 90 -13.11 -2.88 -2.55
C TYR A 90 -13.01 -2.52 -1.06
N GLU A 91 -14.08 -2.75 -0.32
CA GLU A 91 -14.17 -2.38 1.11
C GLU A 91 -13.19 -3.15 2.00
N ASP A 92 -12.81 -4.38 1.64
CA ASP A 92 -11.77 -5.12 2.35
C ASP A 92 -10.38 -4.49 2.18
N VAL A 93 -10.09 -3.95 0.99
CA VAL A 93 -8.85 -3.19 0.74
C VAL A 93 -8.89 -1.85 1.45
N PHE A 94 -10.04 -1.16 1.44
CA PHE A 94 -10.24 0.07 2.22
C PHE A 94 -9.97 -0.14 3.71
N ASP A 95 -10.58 -1.17 4.30
CA ASP A 95 -10.40 -1.54 5.71
C ASP A 95 -8.91 -1.81 6.04
N LEU A 96 -8.18 -2.51 5.17
CA LEU A 96 -6.75 -2.73 5.36
C LEU A 96 -5.92 -1.45 5.28
N MET A 97 -6.19 -0.59 4.29
CA MET A 97 -5.46 0.67 4.10
C MET A 97 -5.74 1.66 5.22
N TYR A 98 -6.98 1.77 5.67
CA TYR A 98 -7.35 2.58 6.81
C TYR A 98 -6.76 2.03 8.11
N PHE A 99 -6.83 0.71 8.33
CA PHE A 99 -6.24 0.08 9.51
C PHE A 99 -4.73 0.32 9.60
N TYR A 100 -4.01 0.15 8.48
CA TYR A 100 -2.60 0.50 8.39
C TYR A 100 -2.36 1.97 8.76
N SER A 101 -3.04 2.89 8.05
CA SER A 101 -2.79 4.33 8.19
C SER A 101 -3.11 4.84 9.60
N SER A 102 -4.23 4.40 10.18
CA SER A 102 -4.66 4.78 11.52
C SER A 102 -3.81 4.15 12.63
N THR A 103 -3.17 3.01 12.36
CA THR A 103 -2.25 2.36 13.30
C THR A 103 -0.92 3.09 13.37
N PHE A 104 -0.32 3.42 12.21
CA PHE A 104 1.01 4.03 12.14
C PHE A 104 0.97 5.54 12.40
N TRP A 105 -0.11 6.21 11.98
CA TRP A 105 -0.22 7.66 12.04
C TRP A 105 -1.59 8.10 12.61
N PRO A 106 -1.91 7.71 13.86
CA PRO A 106 -3.24 7.91 14.47
C PRO A 106 -3.62 9.39 14.59
N GLU A 107 -2.65 10.29 14.76
CA GLU A 107 -2.88 11.73 14.81
C GLU A 107 -3.30 12.32 13.46
N GLN A 108 -2.95 11.66 12.35
CA GLN A 108 -3.28 12.07 11.00
C GLN A 108 -4.55 11.40 10.48
N PHE A 109 -4.81 10.14 10.87
CA PHE A 109 -5.88 9.30 10.32
C PHE A 109 -6.77 8.70 11.43
N TYR A 110 -7.39 9.56 12.24
CA TYR A 110 -8.31 9.16 13.31
C TYR A 110 -9.79 9.04 12.87
N ASP A 111 -10.11 9.49 11.67
CA ASP A 111 -11.48 9.56 11.14
C ASP A 111 -11.52 8.84 9.77
N GLU A 112 -12.33 7.79 9.71
CA GLU A 112 -12.48 6.92 8.55
C GLU A 112 -13.13 7.65 7.36
N GLU A 113 -14.10 8.53 7.61
CA GLU A 113 -14.75 9.31 6.55
C GLU A 113 -13.78 10.33 5.98
N LEU A 114 -13.03 11.02 6.85
CA LEU A 114 -11.98 11.94 6.41
C LEU A 114 -10.87 11.20 5.63
N TYR A 115 -10.53 9.99 6.03
CA TYR A 115 -9.59 9.14 5.28
C TYR A 115 -10.13 8.84 3.87
N ARG A 116 -11.41 8.46 3.76
CA ARG A 116 -12.07 8.20 2.49
C ARG A 116 -12.10 9.44 1.57
N GLU A 117 -12.39 10.62 2.12
CA GLU A 117 -12.35 11.88 1.37
C GLU A 117 -10.94 12.17 0.83
N ARG A 118 -9.90 12.04 1.68
CA ARG A 118 -8.51 12.26 1.27
C ARG A 118 -8.06 11.30 0.18
N LEU A 119 -8.45 10.02 0.28
CA LEU A 119 -8.13 9.01 -0.72
C LEU A 119 -8.71 9.38 -2.09
N LEU A 120 -9.96 9.83 -2.13
CA LEU A 120 -10.61 10.29 -3.36
C LEU A 120 -9.92 11.54 -3.94
N ASP A 121 -9.53 12.49 -3.08
CA ASP A 121 -8.78 13.67 -3.49
C ASP A 121 -7.43 13.29 -4.10
N TYR A 122 -6.68 12.38 -3.48
CA TYR A 122 -5.38 11.90 -3.97
C TYR A 122 -5.47 11.28 -5.36
N ILE A 123 -6.48 10.45 -5.59
CA ILE A 123 -6.74 9.84 -6.90
C ILE A 123 -7.14 10.89 -7.93
N SER A 124 -8.00 11.85 -7.55
CA SER A 124 -8.46 12.91 -8.46
C SER A 124 -7.33 13.85 -8.90
N CYS A 125 -6.36 14.08 -8.01
CA CYS A 125 -5.21 14.95 -8.26
C CYS A 125 -4.04 14.24 -8.94
N ASP A 126 -4.12 12.92 -9.16
CA ASP A 126 -3.02 12.08 -9.64
C ASP A 126 -1.70 12.33 -8.89
N VAL A 127 -1.75 12.33 -7.55
CA VAL A 127 -0.62 12.71 -6.67
C VAL A 127 0.66 11.89 -6.89
N TYR A 128 0.53 10.71 -7.49
CA TYR A 128 1.65 9.82 -7.78
C TYR A 128 2.36 10.16 -9.10
N GLU A 129 1.71 10.91 -10.00
CA GLU A 129 2.21 11.30 -11.33
C GLU A 129 2.81 10.13 -12.15
N ILE A 130 2.30 8.91 -11.94
CA ILE A 130 2.81 7.66 -12.53
C ILE A 130 1.64 6.87 -13.14
N ALA A 131 1.75 6.48 -14.41
CA ALA A 131 0.75 5.63 -15.08
C ALA A 131 0.87 4.14 -14.69
N PHE A 132 -0.26 3.42 -14.77
CA PHE A 132 -0.31 1.95 -14.81
C PHE A 132 0.07 1.43 -16.20
#